data_AF-A0A0T1WGW7-F1
#
_entry.id   AF-A0A0T1WGW7-F1
#
_cell.length_a   1.000
_cell.length_b   1.000
_cell.length_c   1.000
_cell.angle_alpha   90.00
_cell.angle_beta   90.00
_cell.angle_gamma   90.00
#
_symmetry.space_group_name_H-M   'P 1'
#
loop_
_entity.id
_entity.type
_entity.pdbx_description
1 polymer ?
#
loop_
_entity_poly.entity_id
_entity_poly.type
_entity_poly.pdbx_seq_one_letter_code
_entity_poly.pdbx_strand_id
1 'polypeptide(L)'
;MSGSDHLVYYLRGTPDRFAGASDSIEVPRVYESEDEARAELSVVMTLSRMVHGDAVADSASWFLQTADVASPPTIDEEQVFHGYLLADTVYPLAGGWSELLDAFDWEPFVCEIERARAHRARLPWQRDMLGQFSIETCRPTCSIDYSFFRFTPVASELLVRPLNVYVTEPLF
;
A
#
# COMPACT_ATOMS: atom_id res chain seq x y z
N MET A 1 2.02 28.73 0.63
CA MET A 1 2.62 27.42 0.27
C MET A 1 2.61 26.59 1.54
N SER A 2 1.56 25.81 1.76
CA SER A 2 1.48 24.86 2.89
C SER A 2 2.19 23.58 2.46
N GLY A 3 3.25 23.24 3.19
CA GLY A 3 4.07 22.07 2.91
C GLY A 3 3.27 20.77 2.94
N SER A 4 3.74 19.85 2.13
CA SER A 4 3.33 18.46 1.95
C SER A 4 3.58 17.56 3.18
N ASP A 5 3.49 18.09 4.41
CA ASP A 5 3.78 17.34 5.66
C ASP A 5 2.71 16.27 6.00
N HIS A 6 1.83 16.00 5.05
CA HIS A 6 0.69 15.10 5.21
C HIS A 6 0.67 13.99 4.17
N LEU A 7 1.51 14.04 3.14
CA LEU A 7 1.58 12.98 2.13
C LEU A 7 2.74 12.04 2.43
N VAL A 8 2.50 10.76 2.26
CA VAL A 8 3.53 9.73 2.34
C VAL A 8 3.46 8.84 1.10
N TYR A 9 4.61 8.30 0.74
CA TYR A 9 4.79 7.59 -0.52
C TYR A 9 5.38 6.20 -0.29
N TYR A 10 5.05 5.27 -1.17
CA TYR A 10 5.52 3.88 -1.10
C TYR A 10 5.74 3.30 -2.49
N LEU A 11 6.83 2.56 -2.65
CA LEU A 11 7.16 1.90 -3.91
C LEU A 11 6.77 0.43 -3.84
N ARG A 12 6.02 -0.01 -4.84
CA ARG A 12 5.60 -1.41 -4.97
C ARG A 12 5.86 -1.93 -6.37
N GLY A 13 6.50 -3.09 -6.45
CA GLY A 13 6.63 -3.86 -7.68
C GLY A 13 5.55 -4.94 -7.76
N THR A 14 4.93 -5.09 -8.93
CA THR A 14 4.00 -6.19 -9.24
C THR A 14 4.55 -6.95 -10.45
N PRO A 15 5.23 -8.09 -10.24
CA PRO A 15 5.72 -8.93 -11.33
C PRO A 15 4.57 -9.59 -12.08
N ASP A 16 4.78 -9.86 -13.37
CA ASP A 16 3.90 -10.79 -14.09
C ASP A 16 4.01 -12.17 -13.44
N ARG A 17 2.88 -12.90 -13.34
CA ARG A 17 2.83 -14.19 -12.64
C ARG A 17 3.67 -15.26 -13.36
N PHE A 18 4.93 -15.41 -12.96
CA PHE A 18 5.79 -16.56 -13.30
C PHE A 18 5.72 -17.63 -12.22
N ALA A 19 6.08 -18.88 -12.58
CA ALA A 19 6.19 -19.95 -11.61
C ALA A 19 7.24 -19.61 -10.53
N GLY A 20 6.77 -19.39 -9.30
CA GLY A 20 7.62 -19.06 -8.14
C GLY A 20 7.89 -17.56 -7.94
N ALA A 21 7.32 -16.67 -8.76
CA ALA A 21 7.38 -15.23 -8.50
C ALA A 21 6.45 -14.87 -7.33
N SER A 22 6.91 -13.95 -6.47
CA SER A 22 6.07 -13.34 -5.43
C SER A 22 4.95 -12.54 -6.08
N ASP A 23 3.77 -12.47 -5.46
CA ASP A 23 2.65 -11.65 -5.96
C ASP A 23 2.97 -10.14 -5.94
N SER A 24 3.95 -9.74 -5.13
CA SER A 24 4.46 -8.39 -5.00
C SER A 24 5.95 -8.38 -4.61
N ILE A 25 6.63 -7.31 -4.98
CA ILE A 25 7.97 -6.96 -4.51
C ILE A 25 7.80 -5.69 -3.68
N GLU A 26 8.04 -5.83 -2.38
CA GLU A 26 7.77 -4.79 -1.39
C GLU A 26 9.07 -4.28 -0.79
N VAL A 27 9.19 -2.96 -0.69
CA VAL A 27 10.26 -2.32 0.07
C VAL A 27 9.64 -1.78 1.33
N PRO A 28 9.97 -2.29 2.53
CA PRO A 28 9.34 -1.88 3.78
C PRO A 28 9.86 -0.49 4.23
N ARG A 29 9.64 0.52 3.40
CA ARG A 29 10.05 1.91 3.60
C ARG A 29 8.96 2.84 3.08
N VAL A 30 8.60 3.80 3.92
CA VAL A 30 7.71 4.91 3.59
C VAL A 30 8.56 6.16 3.40
N TYR A 31 8.29 6.92 2.35
CA TYR A 31 8.99 8.17 2.05
C TYR A 31 8.10 9.37 2.42
N GLU A 32 8.74 10.43 2.91
CA GLU A 32 8.07 11.70 3.25
C GLU A 32 8.00 12.66 2.06
N SER A 33 8.71 12.35 0.97
CA SER A 33 8.75 13.13 -0.26
C SER A 33 8.60 12.26 -1.50
N GLU A 34 7.85 12.76 -2.47
CA GLU A 34 7.72 12.16 -3.79
C GLU A 34 9.07 12.05 -4.50
N ASP A 35 9.87 13.12 -4.44
CA ASP A 35 11.17 13.20 -5.11
C ASP A 35 12.14 12.16 -4.54
N GLU A 36 12.11 11.94 -3.22
CA GLU A 36 12.91 10.91 -2.55
C GLU A 36 12.50 9.50 -3.01
N ALA A 37 11.19 9.21 -3.02
CA ALA A 37 10.67 7.92 -3.48
C ALA A 37 11.06 7.65 -4.94
N ARG A 38 10.92 8.65 -5.82
CA ARG A 38 11.28 8.51 -7.23
C ARG A 38 12.79 8.34 -7.43
N ALA A 39 13.61 9.06 -6.68
CA ALA A 39 15.07 8.95 -6.76
C ALA A 39 15.56 7.55 -6.36
N GLU A 40 14.91 6.91 -5.37
CA GLU A 40 15.29 5.59 -4.89
C GLU A 40 14.79 4.43 -5.77
N LEU A 41 13.88 4.67 -6.72
CA LEU A 41 13.34 3.62 -7.57
C LEU A 41 14.42 2.76 -8.24
N SER A 42 15.47 3.39 -8.79
CA SER A 42 16.56 2.66 -9.46
C SER A 42 17.35 1.75 -8.51
N VAL A 43 17.54 2.17 -7.26
CA VAL A 43 18.21 1.40 -6.21
C VAL A 43 17.34 0.22 -5.82
N VAL A 44 16.05 0.47 -5.60
CA VAL A 44 15.06 -0.55 -5.26
C VAL A 44 14.93 -1.61 -6.35
N MET A 45 14.88 -1.21 -7.62
CA MET A 45 14.85 -2.14 -8.76
C MET A 45 16.13 -2.98 -8.83
N THR A 46 17.29 -2.38 -8.51
CA THR A 46 18.57 -3.09 -8.47
C THR A 46 18.60 -4.12 -7.34
N LEU A 47 18.14 -3.76 -6.14
CA LEU A 47 18.02 -4.69 -5.02
C LEU A 47 17.04 -5.82 -5.33
N SER A 48 15.92 -5.50 -5.99
CA SER A 48 14.94 -6.50 -6.45
C SER A 48 15.57 -7.53 -7.37
N ARG A 49 16.38 -7.12 -8.36
CA ARG A 49 17.14 -8.05 -9.22
C ARG A 49 18.07 -8.95 -8.43
N MET A 50 18.75 -8.42 -7.41
CA MET A 50 19.66 -9.22 -6.57
C MET A 50 18.92 -10.28 -5.72
N VAL A 51 17.70 -9.99 -5.28
CA VAL A 51 16.92 -10.86 -4.40
C VAL A 51 16.06 -11.86 -5.18
N HIS A 52 15.39 -11.40 -6.24
CA HIS A 52 14.39 -12.17 -6.99
C HIS A 52 14.88 -12.65 -8.36
N GLY A 53 16.03 -12.16 -8.83
CA GLY A 53 16.58 -12.44 -10.15
C GLY A 53 16.02 -11.50 -11.24
N ASP A 54 16.78 -11.38 -12.33
CA ASP A 54 16.48 -10.45 -13.42
C ASP A 54 15.11 -10.71 -14.06
N ALA A 55 14.74 -11.97 -14.28
CA ALA A 55 13.46 -12.33 -14.91
C ALA A 55 12.24 -11.82 -14.14
N VAL A 56 12.25 -11.93 -12.80
CA VAL A 56 11.15 -11.47 -11.95
C VAL A 56 11.18 -9.94 -11.84
N ALA A 57 12.36 -9.35 -11.67
CA ALA A 57 12.46 -7.90 -11.53
C ALA A 57 12.14 -7.14 -12.83
N ASP A 58 12.52 -7.66 -13.99
CA ASP A 58 12.28 -7.01 -15.29
C ASP A 58 10.83 -7.15 -15.74
N SER A 59 10.11 -8.16 -15.25
CA SER A 59 8.68 -8.30 -15.48
C SER A 59 7.81 -7.47 -14.54
N ALA A 60 8.40 -6.83 -13.53
CA ALA A 60 7.65 -6.04 -12.57
C ALA A 60 7.23 -4.69 -13.13
N SER A 61 5.94 -4.40 -13.01
CA SER A 61 5.43 -3.03 -13.06
C SER A 61 5.69 -2.37 -11.71
N TRP A 62 6.26 -1.16 -11.71
CA TRP A 62 6.51 -0.41 -10.48
C TRP A 62 5.53 0.73 -10.32
N PHE A 63 4.94 0.81 -9.13
CA PHE A 63 3.94 1.81 -8.78
C PHE A 63 4.43 2.68 -7.62
N LEU A 64 4.07 3.96 -7.69
CA LEU A 64 4.14 4.90 -6.58
C LEU A 64 2.75 5.01 -5.96
N GLN A 65 2.60 4.48 -4.76
CA GLN A 65 1.41 4.62 -3.96
C GLN A 65 1.53 5.86 -3.07
N THR A 66 0.50 6.69 -3.03
CA THR A 66 0.46 7.94 -2.25
C THR A 66 -0.73 7.93 -1.29
N ALA A 67 -0.48 8.31 -0.04
CA ALA A 67 -1.51 8.44 0.99
C ALA A 67 -1.41 9.77 1.75
N ASP A 68 -2.56 10.34 2.11
CA ASP A 68 -2.71 11.47 3.02
C ASP A 68 -2.90 10.98 4.45
N VAL A 69 -1.94 11.25 5.32
CA VAL A 69 -1.90 10.77 6.69
C VAL A 69 -2.50 11.72 7.74
N ALA A 70 -3.09 12.82 7.30
CA ALA A 70 -3.74 13.81 8.16
C ALA A 70 -5.25 13.91 7.92
N SER A 71 -5.74 13.51 6.75
CA SER A 71 -7.15 13.59 6.40
C SER A 71 -7.97 12.42 6.98
N PRO A 72 -9.17 12.69 7.55
CA PRO A 72 -10.09 11.64 7.98
C PRO A 72 -10.65 10.86 6.76
N PRO A 73 -11.09 9.60 6.96
CA PRO A 73 -11.73 8.84 5.90
C PRO A 73 -13.04 9.51 5.47
N THR A 74 -13.29 9.51 4.16
CA THR A 74 -14.63 9.72 3.62
C THR A 74 -15.39 8.40 3.71
N ILE A 75 -16.55 8.38 4.39
CA ILE A 75 -17.44 7.22 4.44
C ILE A 75 -18.42 7.34 3.28
N ASP A 76 -18.51 6.32 2.42
CA ASP A 76 -19.50 6.26 1.34
C ASP A 76 -20.85 5.67 1.80
N GLU A 77 -21.79 5.58 0.85
CA GLU A 77 -23.16 5.11 1.09
C GLU A 77 -23.26 3.58 1.25
N GLU A 78 -22.26 2.80 0.80
CA GLU A 78 -22.28 1.33 0.75
C GLU A 78 -21.88 0.65 2.07
N GLN A 79 -21.44 1.43 3.06
CA GLN A 79 -21.25 0.99 4.45
C GLN A 79 -20.25 -0.17 4.62
N VAL A 80 -19.38 -0.47 3.67
CA VAL A 80 -18.26 -1.43 3.79
C VAL A 80 -16.94 -0.66 3.87
N PHE A 81 -16.06 -1.06 4.78
CA PHE A 81 -14.77 -0.41 4.97
C PHE A 81 -13.75 -1.39 5.54
N HIS A 82 -12.47 -1.19 5.25
CA HIS A 82 -11.43 -1.94 5.95
C HIS A 82 -11.05 -1.24 7.24
N GLY A 83 -10.62 -2.01 8.23
CA GLY A 83 -10.22 -1.50 9.52
C GLY A 83 -9.33 -2.47 10.26
N TYR A 84 -8.92 -2.06 11.46
CA TYR A 84 -8.32 -2.94 12.44
C TYR A 84 -9.38 -3.34 13.46
N LEU A 85 -9.66 -4.63 13.61
CA LEU A 85 -10.43 -5.09 14.77
C LEU A 85 -9.47 -5.29 15.94
N LEU A 86 -9.72 -4.54 17.02
CA LEU A 86 -8.91 -4.60 18.21
C LEU A 86 -9.83 -4.71 19.43
N ALA A 87 -9.80 -5.88 20.06
CA ALA A 87 -10.84 -6.34 20.97
C ALA A 87 -12.22 -6.27 20.28
N ASP A 88 -13.10 -5.38 20.74
CA ASP A 88 -14.45 -5.19 20.19
C ASP A 88 -14.62 -3.82 19.52
N THR A 89 -13.50 -3.19 19.13
CA THR A 89 -13.49 -1.89 18.46
C THR A 89 -12.84 -2.03 17.10
N VAL A 90 -13.59 -1.68 16.07
CA VAL A 90 -13.05 -1.51 14.73
C VAL A 90 -12.56 -0.07 14.60
N TYR A 91 -11.31 0.05 14.20
CA TYR A 91 -10.69 1.30 13.80
C TYR A 91 -10.62 1.30 12.28
N PRO A 92 -11.53 2.00 11.58
CA PRO A 92 -11.46 2.09 10.13
C PRO A 92 -10.07 2.53 9.66
N LEU A 93 -9.64 2.02 8.52
CA LEU A 93 -8.54 2.59 7.78
C LEU A 93 -9.02 3.89 7.15
N ALA A 94 -8.14 4.88 7.04
CA ALA A 94 -8.55 6.10 6.36
C ALA A 94 -8.56 5.89 4.82
N GLY A 95 -9.36 6.70 4.13
CA GLY A 95 -9.87 6.41 2.80
C GLY A 95 -10.98 5.36 2.78
N GLY A 96 -12.21 5.83 2.57
CA GLY A 96 -13.29 4.97 2.11
C GLY A 96 -12.86 4.25 0.85
N TRP A 97 -13.25 3.00 0.76
CA TRP A 97 -12.89 2.12 -0.34
C TRP A 97 -13.61 2.59 -1.61
N SER A 98 -12.95 3.47 -2.37
CA SER A 98 -13.37 3.78 -3.74
C SER A 98 -12.80 2.74 -4.72
N GLU A 99 -13.34 2.68 -5.94
CA GLU A 99 -12.87 1.80 -7.02
C GLU A 99 -11.34 1.86 -7.28
N LEU A 100 -10.68 2.95 -6.90
CA LEU A 100 -9.23 3.12 -7.00
C LEU A 100 -8.42 2.22 -6.06
N LEU A 101 -9.00 1.81 -4.92
CA LEU A 101 -8.38 0.88 -3.98
C LEU A 101 -8.51 -0.56 -4.47
N ASP A 102 -9.65 -0.94 -5.04
CA ASP A 102 -9.82 -2.29 -5.62
C ASP A 102 -8.88 -2.55 -6.80
N ALA A 103 -8.45 -1.49 -7.50
CA ALA A 103 -7.49 -1.58 -8.59
C ALA A 103 -6.06 -1.93 -8.12
N PHE A 104 -5.72 -1.76 -6.83
CA PHE A 104 -4.35 -1.93 -6.33
C PHE A 104 -4.31 -2.57 -4.93
N ASP A 105 -3.41 -3.52 -4.71
CA ASP A 105 -3.18 -4.02 -3.34
C ASP A 105 -2.49 -2.97 -2.45
N TRP A 106 -3.24 -2.44 -1.48
CA TRP A 106 -2.78 -1.41 -0.54
C TRP A 106 -2.39 -1.98 0.82
N GLU A 107 -2.76 -3.22 1.15
CA GLU A 107 -2.48 -3.85 2.46
C GLU A 107 -1.01 -3.73 2.89
N PRO A 108 -0.02 -4.00 2.02
CA PRO A 108 1.39 -3.88 2.40
C PRO A 108 1.79 -2.48 2.83
N PHE A 109 1.36 -1.46 2.07
CA PHE A 109 1.67 -0.06 2.38
C PHE A 109 1.03 0.36 3.72
N VAL A 110 -0.21 -0.08 3.96
CA VAL A 110 -0.90 0.13 5.24
C VAL A 110 -0.10 -0.47 6.40
N CYS A 111 0.36 -1.71 6.24
CA CYS A 111 1.16 -2.40 7.25
C CYS A 111 2.45 -1.64 7.59
N GLU A 112 3.13 -1.06 6.60
CA GLU A 112 4.35 -0.29 6.84
C GLU A 112 4.10 1.04 7.55
N ILE A 113 3.02 1.75 7.19
CA ILE A 113 2.62 2.98 7.89
C ILE A 113 2.33 2.69 9.36
N GLU A 114 1.57 1.63 9.66
CA GLU A 114 1.27 1.28 11.05
C GLU A 114 2.50 0.79 11.80
N ARG A 115 3.40 0.04 11.16
CA ARG A 115 4.66 -0.35 11.78
C ARG A 115 5.48 0.87 12.22
N ALA A 116 5.59 1.89 11.37
CA ALA A 116 6.27 3.14 11.71
C ALA A 116 5.55 3.89 12.86
N ARG A 117 4.23 3.73 12.96
CA ARG A 117 3.36 4.41 13.94
C ARG A 117 3.05 3.58 15.18
N ALA A 118 3.56 2.36 15.27
CA ALA A 118 3.27 1.40 16.34
C ALA A 118 3.55 1.99 17.74
N HIS A 119 4.58 2.83 17.87
CA HIS A 119 4.91 3.53 19.11
C HIS A 119 3.79 4.47 19.63
N ARG A 120 2.86 4.87 18.77
CA ARG A 120 1.73 5.74 19.10
C ARG A 120 0.41 4.96 19.24
N ALA A 121 0.42 3.65 19.01
CA ALA A 121 -0.77 2.82 19.18
C ALA A 121 -1.00 2.59 20.68
N ARG A 122 -2.25 2.76 21.13
CA ARG A 122 -2.62 2.49 22.54
C ARG A 122 -2.61 1.00 22.88
N LEU A 123 -2.71 0.15 21.86
CA LEU A 123 -2.81 -1.29 21.93
C LEU A 123 -1.96 -1.91 20.80
N PRO A 124 -1.43 -3.13 20.97
CA PRO A 124 -0.54 -3.75 20.00
C PRO A 124 -1.29 -4.06 18.71
N TRP A 125 -0.75 -3.60 17.58
CA TRP A 125 -1.24 -3.89 16.24
C TRP A 125 -0.56 -5.13 15.65
N GLN A 126 -1.30 -5.94 14.90
CA GLN A 126 -0.79 -7.08 14.14
C GLN A 126 -1.46 -7.12 12.76
N ARG A 127 -0.79 -7.75 11.78
CA ARG A 127 -1.26 -7.82 10.39
C ARG A 127 -2.63 -8.49 10.26
N ASP A 128 -2.88 -9.54 11.04
CA ASP A 128 -4.14 -10.30 11.05
C ASP A 128 -5.34 -9.52 11.61
N MET A 129 -5.10 -8.36 12.25
CA MET A 129 -6.16 -7.45 12.68
C MET A 129 -6.78 -6.67 11.52
N LEU A 130 -6.07 -6.59 10.39
CA LEU A 130 -6.58 -5.96 9.18
C LEU A 130 -7.66 -6.84 8.55
N GLY A 131 -8.83 -6.26 8.32
CA GLY A 131 -9.93 -6.95 7.68
C GLY A 131 -10.92 -6.01 7.03
N GLN A 132 -11.85 -6.59 6.28
CA GLN A 132 -13.00 -5.90 5.72
C GLN A 132 -14.18 -6.01 6.70
N PHE A 133 -14.84 -4.89 6.96
CA PHE A 133 -15.97 -4.77 7.88
C PHE A 133 -17.13 -4.07 7.18
N SER A 134 -18.37 -4.36 7.58
CA SER A 134 -19.54 -3.59 7.17
C SER A 134 -20.13 -2.90 8.39
N ILE A 135 -20.52 -1.63 8.28
CA ILE A 135 -21.17 -0.87 9.36
C ILE A 135 -22.44 -1.59 9.81
N GLU A 136 -23.22 -2.13 8.86
CA GLU A 136 -24.47 -2.85 9.13
C GLU A 136 -24.24 -4.11 9.96
N THR A 137 -23.16 -4.85 9.67
CA THR A 137 -22.83 -6.11 10.35
C THR A 137 -21.94 -5.94 11.58
N CYS A 138 -21.19 -4.83 11.67
CA CYS A 138 -20.30 -4.54 12.79
C CYS A 138 -21.03 -3.92 13.98
N ARG A 139 -21.93 -2.94 13.80
CA ARG A 139 -22.59 -2.26 14.93
C ARG A 139 -23.26 -3.17 15.98
N PRO A 140 -23.77 -4.38 15.64
CA PRO A 140 -24.30 -5.30 16.65
C PRO A 140 -23.25 -5.98 17.54
N THR A 141 -21.99 -6.07 17.10
CA THR A 141 -20.93 -6.88 17.74
C THR A 141 -19.65 -6.10 18.03
N CYS A 142 -19.45 -4.95 17.41
CA CYS A 142 -18.29 -4.08 17.57
C CYS A 142 -18.69 -2.60 17.57
N SER A 143 -17.91 -1.81 18.31
CA SER A 143 -17.92 -0.35 18.22
C SER A 143 -17.02 0.11 17.07
N ILE A 144 -17.34 1.23 16.43
CA ILE A 144 -16.48 1.82 15.40
C ILE A 144 -15.91 3.11 15.98
N ASP A 145 -14.60 3.16 16.20
CA ASP A 145 -13.92 4.32 16.75
C ASP A 145 -13.34 5.18 15.64
N TYR A 146 -13.93 6.37 15.48
CA TYR A 146 -13.53 7.36 14.49
C TYR A 146 -12.43 8.32 14.97
N SER A 147 -11.92 8.13 16.19
CA SER A 147 -10.92 9.01 16.79
C SER A 147 -9.49 8.69 16.37
N PHE A 148 -9.26 7.53 15.77
CA PHE A 148 -7.93 7.06 15.39
C PHE A 148 -7.89 6.70 13.90
N PHE A 149 -7.66 7.72 13.07
CA PHE A 149 -7.41 7.57 11.64
C PHE A 149 -6.12 8.22 11.27
N ARG A 150 -5.40 7.59 10.35
CA ARG A 150 -4.01 7.96 10.13
C ARG A 150 -3.52 7.87 8.69
N PHE A 151 -4.27 7.35 7.73
CA PHE A 151 -3.84 7.34 6.33
C PHE A 151 -5.03 7.19 5.37
N THR A 152 -5.15 8.04 4.36
CA THR A 152 -6.17 8.02 3.31
C THR A 152 -5.46 7.83 1.98
N PRO A 153 -5.65 6.71 1.24
CA PRO A 153 -5.10 6.57 -0.10
C PRO A 153 -5.58 7.68 -1.04
N VAL A 154 -4.67 8.24 -1.83
CA VAL A 154 -4.96 9.35 -2.74
C VAL A 154 -4.66 8.98 -4.20
N ALA A 155 -3.59 8.23 -4.46
CA ALA A 155 -3.19 7.90 -5.83
C ALA A 155 -2.29 6.66 -5.91
N SER A 156 -2.36 5.96 -7.05
CA SER A 156 -1.39 4.96 -7.48
C SER A 156 -0.93 5.32 -8.89
N GLU A 157 0.36 5.63 -9.05
CA GLU A 157 0.96 6.00 -10.33
C GLU A 157 1.91 4.92 -10.83
N LEU A 158 1.75 4.50 -12.09
CA LEU A 158 2.69 3.61 -12.75
C LEU A 158 3.98 4.37 -13.11
N LEU A 159 5.09 4.01 -12.48
CA LEU A 159 6.41 4.59 -12.72
C LEU A 159 7.17 3.87 -13.85
N VAL A 160 7.14 2.54 -13.83
CA VAL A 160 7.90 1.70 -14.77
C VAL A 160 7.02 0.56 -15.25
N ARG A 161 7.00 0.35 -16.57
CA ARG A 161 6.38 -0.81 -17.20
C ARG A 161 7.37 -1.98 -17.26
N PRO A 162 6.88 -3.22 -17.34
CA PRO A 162 7.72 -4.39 -17.55
C PRO A 162 8.64 -4.19 -18.77
N LEU A 163 9.91 -4.50 -18.60
CA LEU A 163 10.91 -4.46 -19.66
C LEU A 163 10.80 -5.75 -20.47
N ASN A 164 9.95 -5.72 -21.50
CA ASN A 164 9.90 -6.79 -22.50
C ASN A 164 11.09 -6.65 -23.48
N VAL A 165 12.28 -7.06 -23.04
CA VAL A 165 13.44 -7.16 -23.93
C VAL A 165 13.36 -8.47 -24.69
N TYR A 166 12.74 -8.44 -25.86
CA TYR A 166 12.82 -9.55 -26.81
C TYR A 166 14.22 -9.56 -27.42
N VAL A 167 15.08 -10.46 -26.95
CA VAL A 167 16.32 -10.78 -27.67
C VAL A 167 15.91 -11.63 -28.88
N THR A 168 15.75 -11.00 -30.04
CA THR A 168 15.68 -11.77 -31.29
C THR A 168 17.07 -12.33 -31.54
N GLU A 169 17.17 -13.66 -31.68
CA GLU A 169 18.42 -14.31 -32.09
C GLU A 169 18.99 -13.62 -33.33
N PRO A 170 20.32 -13.45 -33.45
CA PRO A 170 20.90 -12.99 -34.69
C PRO A 170 20.54 -14.00 -35.77
N LEU A 171 19.92 -13.53 -36.85
CA LEU A 171 19.77 -14.29 -38.08
C LEU A 171 21.18 -14.60 -38.60
N PHE A 172 21.71 -15.77 -38.25
CA PHE A 172 22.89 -16.35 -38.86
C PHE A 172 22.48 -17.23 -40.04
#